data_AF-A0AAD5A7G0-F1
#
_entry.id   AF-A0AAD5A7G0-F1
#
_cell.length_a   1.000
_cell.length_b   1.000
_cell.length_c   1.000
_cell.angle_alpha   90.00
_cell.angle_beta   90.00
_cell.angle_gamma   90.00
#
_symmetry.space_group_name_H-M   'P 1'
#
loop_
_entity.id
_entity.type
_entity.pdbx_description
1 polymer ?
#
loop_
_entity_poly.entity_id
_entity_poly.type
_entity_poly.pdbx_seq_one_letter_code
_entity_poly.pdbx_strand_id
1 'polypeptide(L)'
;YLFQGVDLSGIEVIENDLLFISRAHLEVENQAKRLLEQGMEIQNPSQVGTALQVFYNLGSLREMIISVVEGYKTSVHESVINALDIKVLTQPANIRGAPGRAVMPTPGNTATFRAALWTNLEKMMDQICSACSQVQHLHKVLTKKRDPVTHVCFIDEFVK
;
A
#
# COMPACT_ATOMS: atom_id res chain seq x y z
N TYR A 1 -19.07 22.41 6.71
CA TYR A 1 -20.21 23.36 6.69
C TYR A 1 -20.98 23.49 8.02
N LEU A 2 -20.80 22.63 9.04
CA LEU A 2 -21.55 22.74 10.30
C LEU A 2 -20.85 23.49 11.46
N PHE A 3 -19.58 23.89 11.34
CA PHE A 3 -18.79 24.35 12.49
C PHE A 3 -17.93 25.60 12.24
N GLN A 4 -18.18 26.36 11.17
CA GLN A 4 -17.33 27.50 10.84
C GLN A 4 -17.80 28.75 11.60
N GLY A 5 -17.33 28.93 12.85
CA GLY A 5 -17.40 30.22 13.54
C GLY A 5 -17.87 30.25 14.99
N VAL A 6 -18.10 29.10 15.66
CA VAL A 6 -18.48 29.10 17.08
C VAL A 6 -17.44 28.31 17.87
N ASP A 7 -16.70 29.01 18.72
CA ASP A 7 -15.75 28.41 19.65
C ASP A 7 -16.54 27.78 20.81
N LEU A 8 -16.76 26.47 20.71
CA LEU A 8 -17.55 25.66 21.66
C LEU A 8 -16.64 24.86 22.60
N SER A 9 -15.33 25.15 22.63
CA SER A 9 -14.40 24.58 23.59
C SER A 9 -14.84 24.91 25.02
N GLY A 10 -15.13 23.89 25.83
CA GLY A 10 -15.62 24.04 27.21
C GLY A 10 -17.05 23.58 27.50
N ILE A 11 -17.80 23.09 26.51
CA ILE A 11 -19.09 22.41 26.74
C ILE A 11 -18.86 20.89 26.69
N GLU A 12 -18.87 20.23 27.85
CA GLU A 12 -18.56 18.78 27.97
C GLU A 12 -19.36 17.89 27.01
N VAL A 13 -20.62 18.24 26.72
CA VAL A 13 -21.46 17.49 25.79
C VAL A 13 -20.93 17.57 24.35
N ILE A 14 -20.48 18.75 23.93
CA ILE A 14 -19.96 19.00 22.58
C ILE A 14 -18.56 18.42 22.43
N GLU A 15 -17.73 18.44 23.48
CA GLU A 15 -16.43 17.76 23.48
C GLU A 15 -16.56 16.24 23.30
N ASN A 16 -17.53 15.61 23.97
CA ASN A 16 -17.79 14.19 23.80
C ASN A 16 -18.25 13.86 22.36
N ASP A 17 -19.12 14.70 21.78
CA ASP A 17 -19.56 14.54 20.39
C ASP A 17 -18.42 14.77 19.39
N LEU A 18 -17.54 15.75 19.62
CA LEU A 18 -16.36 15.99 18.79
C LEU A 18 -15.37 14.82 18.84
N LEU A 19 -15.13 14.25 20.02
CA LEU A 19 -14.33 13.03 20.17
C LEU A 19 -14.96 11.84 19.45
N PHE A 20 -16.28 11.71 19.53
CA PHE A 20 -17.02 10.67 18.83
C PHE A 20 -16.91 10.83 17.30
N ILE A 21 -17.10 12.04 16.78
CA ILE A 21 -16.96 12.35 15.34
C ILE A 21 -15.54 12.06 14.88
N SER A 22 -14.52 12.45 15.65
CA SER A 22 -13.12 12.18 15.33
C SER A 22 -12.82 10.67 15.27
N ARG A 23 -13.34 9.89 16.23
CA ARG A 23 -13.22 8.42 16.21
C ARG A 23 -13.94 7.80 15.03
N ALA A 24 -15.17 8.24 14.73
CA ALA A 24 -15.93 7.76 13.61
C ALA A 24 -15.23 8.07 12.28
N HIS A 25 -14.64 9.26 12.13
CA HIS A 25 -13.84 9.63 10.96
C HIS A 25 -12.66 8.68 10.77
N LEU A 26 -11.89 8.43 11.84
CA LEU A 26 -10.75 7.51 11.81
C LEU A 26 -11.20 6.06 11.50
N GLU A 27 -12.34 5.63 12.02
CA GLU A 27 -12.88 4.30 11.76
C GLU A 27 -13.28 4.13 10.28
N VAL A 28 -14.01 5.10 9.72
CA VAL A 28 -14.42 5.12 8.31
C VAL A 28 -13.19 5.14 7.40
N GLU A 29 -12.18 5.95 7.73
CA GLU A 29 -10.93 6.02 6.98
C GLU A 29 -10.20 4.67 6.97
N ASN A 30 -10.09 4.02 8.13
CA ASN A 30 -9.48 2.69 8.25
C ASN A 30 -10.26 1.61 7.47
N GLN A 31 -11.60 1.65 7.52
CA GLN A 31 -12.43 0.73 6.76
C GLN A 31 -12.29 0.94 5.25
N ALA A 32 -12.29 2.21 4.81
CA ALA A 32 -12.08 2.57 3.41
C ALA A 32 -10.70 2.12 2.92
N LYS A 33 -9.66 2.26 3.74
CA LYS A 33 -8.31 1.79 3.43
C LYS A 33 -8.27 0.28 3.22
N ARG A 34 -8.87 -0.50 4.14
CA ARG A 34 -8.96 -1.96 4.00
C ARG A 34 -9.75 -2.37 2.77
N LEU A 35 -10.86 -1.69 2.49
CA LEU A 35 -11.68 -1.95 1.30
C LEU A 35 -10.90 -1.67 0.02
N LEU A 36 -10.08 -0.62 0.02
CA LEU A 36 -9.20 -0.29 -1.11
C LEU A 36 -8.12 -1.35 -1.29
N GLU A 37 -7.40 -1.72 -0.23
CA GLU A 37 -6.35 -2.73 -0.28
C GLU A 37 -6.89 -4.06 -0.81
N GLN A 38 -8.02 -4.53 -0.27
CA GLN A 38 -8.70 -5.72 -0.75
C GLN A 38 -9.13 -5.58 -2.22
N GLY A 39 -9.79 -4.47 -2.57
CA GLY A 39 -10.25 -4.22 -3.94
C GLY A 39 -9.09 -4.19 -4.94
N MET A 40 -7.93 -3.68 -4.53
CA MET A 40 -6.70 -3.65 -5.33
C MET A 40 -6.07 -5.04 -5.49
N GLU A 41 -6.07 -5.85 -4.43
CA GLU A 41 -5.57 -7.23 -4.44
C GLU A 41 -6.38 -8.14 -5.38
N ILE A 42 -7.71 -8.09 -5.29
CA ILE A 42 -8.61 -8.90 -6.14
C ILE A 42 -8.99 -8.22 -7.46
N GLN A 43 -8.41 -7.06 -7.75
CA GLN A 43 -8.69 -6.24 -8.95
C GLN A 43 -10.19 -5.96 -9.17
N ASN A 44 -10.94 -5.70 -8.09
CA ASN A 44 -12.37 -5.43 -8.13
C ASN A 44 -12.63 -3.91 -8.30
N PRO A 45 -13.05 -3.45 -9.50
CA PRO A 45 -13.25 -2.03 -9.76
C PRO A 45 -14.41 -1.41 -8.96
N SER A 46 -15.35 -2.23 -8.49
CA SER A 46 -16.47 -1.77 -7.66
C SER A 46 -15.98 -1.38 -6.26
N GLN A 47 -15.21 -2.26 -5.61
CA GLN A 47 -14.66 -2.02 -4.27
C GLN A 47 -13.67 -0.85 -4.26
N VAL A 48 -12.75 -0.81 -5.23
CA VAL A 48 -11.81 0.30 -5.40
C VAL A 48 -12.59 1.60 -5.61
N GLY A 49 -13.60 1.59 -6.49
CA GLY A 49 -14.46 2.76 -6.74
C GLY A 49 -15.20 3.25 -5.50
N THR A 50 -15.73 2.35 -4.68
CA THR A 50 -16.43 2.70 -3.43
C THR A 50 -15.46 3.27 -2.40
N ALA A 51 -14.28 2.66 -2.23
CA ALA A 51 -13.28 3.19 -1.31
C ALA A 51 -12.81 4.60 -1.72
N LEU A 52 -12.53 4.81 -3.02
CA LEU A 52 -12.19 6.12 -3.57
C LEU A 52 -13.28 7.16 -3.28
N GLN A 53 -14.55 6.78 -3.42
CA GLN A 53 -15.68 7.66 -3.11
C GLN A 53 -15.70 8.09 -1.64
N VAL A 54 -15.41 7.17 -0.72
CA VAL A 54 -15.33 7.49 0.72
C VAL A 54 -14.19 8.47 0.96
N PHE A 55 -13.00 8.24 0.38
CA PHE A 55 -11.87 9.17 0.53
C PHE A 55 -12.12 10.54 -0.10
N TYR A 56 -12.84 10.61 -1.21
CA TYR A 56 -13.30 11.88 -1.80
C TYR A 56 -14.23 12.63 -0.84
N ASN A 57 -15.20 11.93 -0.24
CA ASN A 57 -16.13 12.53 0.72
C ASN A 57 -15.43 13.00 2.01
N LEU A 58 -14.31 12.37 2.38
CA LEU A 58 -13.46 12.78 3.52
C LEU A 58 -12.44 13.88 3.15
N GLY A 59 -12.33 14.25 1.87
CA GLY A 59 -11.38 15.25 1.39
C GLY A 59 -9.91 14.79 1.38
N SER A 60 -9.65 13.49 1.56
CA SER A 60 -8.29 12.91 1.66
C SER A 60 -7.91 12.05 0.44
N LEU A 61 -8.64 12.17 -0.67
CA LEU A 61 -8.43 11.37 -1.89
C LEU A 61 -6.99 11.46 -2.43
N ARG A 62 -6.47 12.69 -2.58
CA ARG A 62 -5.11 12.94 -3.10
C ARG A 62 -4.05 12.28 -2.24
N GLU A 63 -4.11 12.51 -0.92
CA GLU A 63 -3.13 11.98 0.03
C GLU A 63 -3.14 10.45 0.02
N MET A 64 -4.33 9.86 -0.02
CA MET A 64 -4.48 8.41 -0.09
C MET A 64 -3.89 7.84 -1.39
N ILE A 65 -4.17 8.43 -2.56
CA ILE A 65 -3.62 7.93 -3.84
C ILE A 65 -2.09 8.01 -3.83
N ILE A 66 -1.53 9.12 -3.36
CA ILE A 66 -0.07 9.28 -3.23
C ILE A 66 0.50 8.23 -2.28
N SER A 67 -0.13 8.01 -1.12
CA SER A 67 0.27 7.01 -0.13
C SER A 67 0.29 5.59 -0.73
N VAL A 68 -0.73 5.23 -1.51
CA VAL A 68 -0.80 3.93 -2.19
C VAL A 68 0.32 3.77 -3.23
N VAL A 69 0.55 4.79 -4.07
CA VAL A 69 1.60 4.76 -5.10
C VAL A 69 3.00 4.72 -4.49
N GLU A 70 3.28 5.53 -3.47
CA GLU A 70 4.55 5.49 -2.74
C GLU A 70 4.74 4.17 -1.99
N GLY A 71 3.66 3.57 -1.48
CA GLY A 71 3.67 2.21 -0.91
C GLY A 71 4.14 1.15 -1.92
N TYR A 72 3.61 1.19 -3.15
CA TYR A 72 4.06 0.29 -4.23
C TYR A 72 5.52 0.51 -4.61
N LYS A 73 5.95 1.77 -4.73
CA LYS A 73 7.34 2.12 -5.02
C LYS A 73 8.29 1.62 -3.93
N THR A 74 7.93 1.81 -2.66
CA THR A 74 8.73 1.34 -1.52
C THR A 74 8.80 -0.19 -1.49
N SER A 75 7.67 -0.87 -1.69
CA SER A 75 7.61 -2.34 -1.76
C SER A 75 8.48 -2.92 -2.89
N VAL A 76 8.43 -2.31 -4.08
CA VAL A 76 9.30 -2.70 -5.21
C VAL A 76 10.77 -2.45 -4.88
N HIS A 77 11.09 -1.30 -4.27
CA HIS A 77 12.47 -0.98 -3.88
C HIS A 77 13.02 -1.97 -2.84
N GLU A 78 12.23 -2.31 -1.82
CA GLU A 78 12.58 -3.33 -0.83
C GLU A 78 12.72 -4.72 -1.45
N SER A 79 11.82 -5.09 -2.39
CA SER A 79 11.91 -6.33 -3.15
C SER A 79 13.24 -6.45 -3.89
N VAL A 80 13.68 -5.39 -4.58
CA VAL A 80 14.95 -5.35 -5.30
C VAL A 80 16.14 -5.51 -4.36
N ILE A 81 16.16 -4.77 -3.25
CA ILE A 81 17.23 -4.87 -2.24
C ILE A 81 17.31 -6.30 -1.68
N ASN A 82 16.17 -6.87 -1.29
CA ASN A 82 16.09 -8.18 -0.68
C ASN A 82 16.44 -9.32 -1.66
N ALA A 83 16.06 -9.19 -2.93
CA ALA A 83 16.35 -10.19 -3.95
C ALA A 83 17.85 -10.30 -4.25
N LEU A 84 18.59 -9.19 -4.12
CA LEU A 84 20.02 -9.07 -4.42
C LEU A 84 20.91 -9.10 -3.17
N ASP A 85 20.35 -9.23 -1.96
CA ASP A 85 21.14 -9.31 -0.73
C ASP A 85 21.92 -10.64 -0.65
N ILE A 86 23.24 -10.53 -0.74
CA ILE A 86 24.17 -11.66 -0.65
C ILE A 86 24.01 -12.43 0.66
N LYS A 87 23.60 -11.78 1.76
CA LYS A 87 23.34 -12.46 3.04
C LYS A 87 22.14 -13.41 2.97
N VAL A 88 21.10 -13.03 2.24
CA VAL A 88 19.93 -13.88 1.96
C VAL A 88 20.32 -15.01 1.01
N LEU A 89 21.12 -14.70 0.00
CA LEU A 89 21.55 -15.65 -1.04
C LEU A 89 22.55 -16.71 -0.54
N THR A 90 23.31 -16.40 0.51
CA THR A 90 24.35 -17.29 1.07
C THR A 90 23.92 -17.98 2.37
N GLN A 91 22.70 -17.74 2.84
CA GLN A 91 22.19 -18.38 4.05
C GLN A 91 21.97 -19.88 3.79
N PRO A 92 22.67 -20.79 4.50
CA PRO A 92 22.49 -22.22 4.29
C PRO A 92 21.12 -22.65 4.80
N ALA A 93 20.32 -23.29 3.93
CA ALA A 93 18.94 -23.71 4.23
C ALA A 93 18.81 -24.68 5.42
N ASN A 94 19.87 -25.41 5.79
CA ASN A 94 19.89 -26.19 7.03
C ASN A 94 21.30 -26.77 7.23
N ILE A 95 22.12 -26.22 8.13
CA ILE A 95 23.24 -26.99 8.69
C ILE A 95 23.34 -26.68 10.18
N ARG A 96 22.86 -27.62 10.99
CA ARG A 96 23.35 -27.84 12.36
C ARG A 96 24.87 -28.03 12.27
N GLY A 97 25.63 -26.95 12.37
CA GLY A 97 27.07 -26.94 12.23
C GLY A 97 27.69 -26.05 13.30
N ALA A 98 28.53 -26.66 14.13
CA ALA A 98 29.20 -26.11 15.31
C ALA A 98 29.83 -24.69 15.12
N PRO A 99 29.94 -23.90 16.20
CA PRO A 99 30.46 -22.53 16.15
C PRO A 99 31.93 -22.50 15.73
N GLY A 100 32.28 -21.59 14.80
CA GLY A 100 33.68 -21.29 14.47
C GLY A 100 34.08 -21.34 12.98
N ARG A 101 33.17 -21.61 12.04
CA ARG A 101 33.48 -21.51 10.60
C ARG A 101 32.75 -20.34 9.95
N ALA A 102 33.53 -19.33 9.56
CA ALA A 102 33.07 -18.33 8.61
C ALA A 102 32.64 -19.06 7.31
N VAL A 103 31.36 -18.96 6.98
CA VAL A 103 30.78 -19.57 5.77
C VAL A 103 31.18 -18.71 4.58
N MET A 104 32.40 -18.92 4.08
CA MET A 104 32.78 -18.46 2.75
C MET A 104 32.13 -19.39 1.71
N PRO A 105 31.75 -18.90 0.52
CA PRO A 105 31.23 -19.75 -0.52
C PRO A 105 32.36 -20.66 -1.03
N THR A 106 32.42 -21.88 -0.52
CA THR A 106 33.31 -22.94 -1.01
C THR A 106 32.85 -23.36 -2.42
N PRO A 107 33.73 -23.78 -3.34
CA PRO A 107 33.39 -24.09 -4.74
C PRO A 107 32.25 -25.10 -4.98
N GLY A 108 31.79 -25.82 -3.94
CA GLY A 108 30.63 -26.72 -3.99
C GLY A 108 29.26 -26.08 -3.73
N ASN A 109 29.19 -24.84 -3.23
CA ASN A 109 27.94 -24.14 -2.87
C ASN A 109 27.46 -23.17 -3.97
N THR A 110 28.10 -23.19 -5.14
CA THR A 110 27.82 -22.25 -6.25
C THR A 110 26.51 -22.57 -6.96
N ALA A 111 26.11 -23.85 -7.02
CA ALA A 111 24.86 -24.27 -7.66
C ALA A 111 23.62 -23.88 -6.83
N THR A 112 23.67 -24.07 -5.51
CA THR A 112 22.62 -23.66 -4.56
C THR A 112 22.48 -22.14 -4.52
N PHE A 113 23.59 -21.41 -4.51
CA PHE A 113 23.58 -19.95 -4.64
C PHE A 113 22.92 -19.47 -5.94
N ARG A 114 23.27 -20.07 -7.09
CA ARG A 114 22.64 -19.73 -8.39
C ARG A 114 21.14 -20.01 -8.40
N ALA A 115 20.71 -21.14 -7.82
CA ALA A 115 19.30 -21.46 -7.71
C ALA A 115 18.55 -20.44 -6.83
N ALA A 116 19.10 -20.10 -5.66
CA ALA A 116 18.53 -19.09 -4.77
C ALA A 116 18.44 -17.70 -5.43
N LEU A 117 19.49 -17.29 -6.15
CA LEU A 117 19.50 -16.05 -6.92
C LEU A 117 18.40 -16.05 -7.98
N TRP A 118 18.27 -17.13 -8.74
CA TRP A 118 17.26 -17.23 -9.79
C TRP A 118 15.84 -17.15 -9.22
N THR A 119 15.54 -17.92 -8.16
CA THR A 119 14.24 -17.88 -7.48
C THR A 119 13.93 -16.49 -6.92
N ASN A 120 14.92 -15.80 -6.34
CA ASN A 120 14.73 -14.43 -5.85
C ASN A 120 14.47 -13.44 -6.98
N LEU A 121 15.17 -13.56 -8.11
CA LEU A 121 14.96 -12.73 -9.29
C LEU A 121 13.57 -12.95 -9.90
N GLU A 122 13.12 -14.20 -10.00
CA GLU A 122 11.78 -14.55 -10.46
C GLU A 122 10.70 -13.93 -9.56
N LYS A 123 10.84 -14.11 -8.24
CA LYS A 123 9.94 -13.49 -7.27
C LYS A 123 9.94 -11.95 -7.33
N MET A 124 11.11 -11.33 -7.51
CA MET A 124 11.23 -9.88 -7.66
C MET A 124 10.51 -9.40 -8.93
N MET A 125 10.68 -10.10 -10.05
CA MET A 125 9.99 -9.80 -11.31
C MET A 125 8.48 -9.93 -11.15
N ASP A 126 7.98 -10.98 -10.50
CA ASP A 126 6.55 -11.15 -10.22
C ASP A 126 6.00 -10.01 -9.35
N GLN A 127 6.75 -9.59 -8.33
CA GLN A 127 6.37 -8.46 -7.47
C GLN A 127 6.31 -7.14 -8.23
N ILE A 128 7.28 -6.87 -9.12
CA ILE A 128 7.28 -5.68 -9.99
C ILE A 128 6.07 -5.72 -10.95
N CYS A 129 5.83 -6.85 -11.62
CA CYS A 129 4.71 -7.01 -12.53
C CYS A 129 3.36 -6.83 -11.83
N SER A 130 3.23 -7.39 -10.61
CA SER A 130 2.03 -7.24 -9.77
C SER A 130 1.81 -5.78 -9.36
N ALA A 131 2.84 -5.10 -8.85
CA ALA A 131 2.76 -3.68 -8.48
C ALA A 131 2.37 -2.80 -9.67
N CYS A 132 2.98 -2.99 -10.84
CA CYS A 132 2.62 -2.27 -12.06
C CYS A 132 1.16 -2.51 -12.48
N SER A 133 0.70 -3.76 -12.40
CA SER A 133 -0.69 -4.13 -12.72
C SER A 133 -1.69 -3.48 -11.78
N GLN A 134 -1.36 -3.42 -10.49
CA GLN A 134 -2.17 -2.77 -9.46
C GLN A 134 -2.22 -1.25 -9.68
N VAL A 135 -1.10 -0.58 -9.89
CA VAL A 135 -1.06 0.86 -10.22
C VAL A 135 -1.86 1.16 -11.50
N GLN A 136 -1.75 0.31 -12.52
CA GLN A 136 -2.54 0.44 -13.75
C GLN A 136 -4.04 0.26 -13.48
N HIS A 137 -4.43 -0.67 -12.62
CA HIS A 137 -5.82 -0.88 -12.22
C HIS A 137 -6.37 0.36 -11.50
N LEU A 138 -5.63 0.89 -10.52
CA LEU A 138 -5.98 2.13 -9.83
C LEU A 138 -6.17 3.28 -10.80
N HIS A 139 -5.20 3.49 -11.71
CA HIS A 139 -5.29 4.52 -12.74
C HIS A 139 -6.56 4.35 -13.58
N LYS A 140 -6.84 3.14 -14.09
CA LYS A 140 -8.04 2.87 -14.90
C LYS A 140 -9.34 3.19 -14.16
N VAL A 141 -9.41 2.87 -12.87
CA VAL A 141 -10.60 3.18 -12.05
C VAL A 141 -10.71 4.68 -11.83
N LEU A 142 -9.61 5.36 -11.52
CA LEU A 142 -9.57 6.83 -11.34
C LEU A 142 -9.99 7.59 -12.61
N THR A 143 -9.58 7.15 -13.80
CA THR A 143 -9.96 7.81 -15.06
C THR A 143 -11.44 7.59 -15.41
N LYS A 144 -12.02 6.45 -15.03
CA LYS A 144 -13.40 6.09 -15.37
C LYS A 144 -14.41 6.55 -14.32
N LYS A 145 -14.00 6.69 -13.07
CA LYS A 145 -14.88 7.10 -11.98
C LYS A 145 -15.05 8.62 -11.99
N ARG A 146 -16.32 9.01 -12.12
CA ARG A 146 -16.79 10.36 -11.83
C ARG A 146 -17.59 10.30 -10.54
N ASP A 147 -17.44 11.34 -9.73
CA ASP A 147 -18.27 11.52 -8.56
C ASP A 147 -19.75 11.50 -8.96
N PRO A 148 -20.61 10.68 -8.32
CA PRO A 148 -22.01 10.55 -8.70
C PRO A 148 -22.85 11.80 -8.43
N VAL A 149 -22.36 12.74 -7.61
CA VAL A 149 -23.11 13.94 -7.21
C VAL A 149 -22.58 15.19 -7.91
N THR A 150 -21.27 15.37 -7.95
CA THR A 150 -20.58 16.53 -8.53
C THR A 150 -20.12 16.30 -9.97
N HIS A 151 -20.20 15.06 -10.48
CA HIS A 151 -19.70 14.64 -11.79
C HIS A 151 -18.21 14.92 -12.06
N VAL A 152 -17.46 15.36 -11.04
CA VAL A 152 -16.03 15.64 -11.16
C VAL A 152 -15.29 14.33 -11.40
N CYS A 153 -14.37 14.34 -12.36
CA CYS A 153 -13.49 13.22 -12.60
C CYS A 153 -12.47 13.16 -11.47
N PHE A 154 -12.31 12.02 -10.81
CA PHE A 154 -11.34 11.89 -9.71
C PHE A 154 -9.91 12.17 -10.16
N ILE A 155 -9.61 11.98 -11.45
CA ILE A 155 -8.32 12.33 -12.02
C ILE A 155 -8.07 13.84 -12.08
N ASP A 156 -9.10 14.67 -12.26
CA ASP A 156 -8.96 16.13 -12.30
C ASP A 156 -8.70 16.69 -10.90
N GLU A 157 -9.26 16.05 -9.87
CA GLU A 157 -8.99 16.39 -8.48
C GLU A 157 -7.59 15.91 -8.04
N PHE A 158 -7.10 14.79 -8.57
CA PHE A 158 -5.71 14.37 -8.43
C PHE A 158 -4.70 15.28 -9.15
N VAL A 159 -5.12 16.07 -10.14
CA VAL A 159 -4.22 17.01 -10.85
C VAL A 159 -4.23 18.42 -10.24
N LYS A 160 -5.30 18.80 -9.51
CA LYS A 160 -5.44 20.10 -8.81
C LYS A 160 -4.70 20.23 -7.49
#